data_AF-K0YKS0-F1
#
_entry.id   AF-K0YKS0-F1
#
_cell.length_a   1.000
_cell.length_b   1.000
_cell.length_c   1.000
_cell.angle_alpha   90.00
_cell.angle_beta   90.00
_cell.angle_gamma   90.00
#
_symmetry.space_group_name_H-M   'P 1'
#
loop_
_entity.id
_entity.type
_entity.pdbx_description
1 polymer ?
#
loop_
_entity_poly.entity_id
_entity_poly.type
_entity_poly.pdbx_seq_one_letter_code
_entity_poly.pdbx_strand_id
1 'polypeptide(L)'
;MASAASSGNSCGWTERTDANAAKESRRTLAALNGSLVRFRVDRMREAPFSLLSGMVCLSVEYSVACGGQGEVFRASAFLDDSSYSAPCALKVFSTREDAYTEWDMLVAHEDDLTVPSPYAVGLVEHEGVQRWAILMEFVEGTSLSELMKDARRRTGRGMFLEDALRIMAPIVRFAANCCHSRRVDVHRDIKPSNIVIDVNQTTRLLDFGIASNARGGRRARGTEFFAAPEIRFPERSQGDPDDARVDSYGIAATLYALTLGEGEPPSYAANSRALGRPFLHDDAMRAAVVKKTARMAEERFSVEMAPDSIERACNAAFSHMDERVRDALTRGLALHQADRPDPAKLERLLPLDRDEYEYRLVSEAVQECLRLACECGAFADHVLADESGRDFIDALDAFNAGRYGEAVPILRAQAAKGNAAATYYLGVCVRDGLGVDGCDLQQAAWLFSEAAEAGNMLAQNALGRMLYEGRGVPKNERLGEQWIRAAARDDAASGRCGFAPAKEWLASRSISSQA
;
A
#
# COMPACT_ATOMS: atom_id res chain seq x y z
N MET A 1 50.12 67.18 -25.48
CA MET A 1 50.47 65.91 -24.81
C MET A 1 49.50 65.75 -23.64
N ALA A 2 48.74 64.68 -23.45
CA ALA A 2 48.43 63.48 -24.22
C ALA A 2 47.06 62.99 -23.70
N SER A 3 46.24 62.41 -24.58
CA SER A 3 45.10 61.58 -24.18
C SER A 3 45.57 60.14 -23.99
N ALA A 4 44.89 59.39 -23.13
CA ALA A 4 44.67 57.94 -23.29
C ALA A 4 43.67 57.45 -22.24
N ALA A 5 42.64 56.77 -22.74
CA ALA A 5 41.66 56.00 -21.98
C ALA A 5 42.26 54.64 -21.55
N SER A 6 41.73 54.06 -20.47
CA SER A 6 41.86 52.63 -20.18
C SER A 6 40.53 52.06 -19.70
N SER A 7 39.97 51.21 -20.55
CA SER A 7 38.79 50.35 -20.36
C SER A 7 39.07 49.20 -19.39
N GLY A 8 38.23 49.07 -18.35
CA GLY A 8 38.10 47.85 -17.56
C GLY A 8 36.74 47.21 -17.86
N ASN A 9 36.74 46.15 -18.67
CA ASN A 9 35.54 45.35 -18.97
C ASN A 9 35.32 44.32 -17.86
N SER A 10 34.30 44.57 -17.03
CA SER A 10 33.61 43.54 -16.24
C SER A 10 32.59 42.84 -17.14
N CYS A 11 32.85 41.61 -17.59
CA CYS A 11 31.84 40.79 -18.24
C CYS A 11 30.86 40.24 -17.19
N GLY A 12 29.81 41.01 -16.94
CA GLY A 12 28.60 40.53 -16.28
C GLY A 12 27.89 39.52 -17.18
N TRP A 13 27.59 38.35 -16.61
CA TRP A 13 26.67 37.39 -17.21
C TRP A 13 25.26 37.97 -17.11
N THR A 14 24.74 38.49 -18.22
CA THR A 14 23.30 38.74 -18.34
C THR A 14 22.62 37.45 -18.78
N GLU A 15 21.80 36.87 -17.92
CA GLU A 15 20.80 35.85 -18.30
C GLU A 15 19.86 36.45 -19.36
N ARG A 16 20.20 36.29 -20.63
CA ARG A 16 19.21 36.30 -21.70
C ARG A 16 18.60 34.90 -21.75
N THR A 17 17.32 34.81 -21.43
CA THR A 17 16.47 33.66 -21.79
C THR A 17 16.31 33.63 -23.31
N ASP A 18 17.38 33.24 -24.02
CA ASP A 18 17.40 33.15 -25.47
C ASP A 18 16.84 31.81 -25.90
N ALA A 19 15.69 31.83 -26.58
CA ALA A 19 15.11 30.66 -27.25
C ALA A 19 16.09 30.01 -28.26
N ASN A 20 17.09 30.76 -28.72
CA ASN A 20 18.19 30.25 -29.54
C ASN A 20 19.12 29.32 -28.76
N ALA A 21 19.49 29.63 -27.51
CA ALA A 21 20.37 28.77 -26.69
C ALA A 21 19.71 27.41 -26.35
N ALA A 22 18.39 27.40 -26.14
CA ALA A 22 17.62 26.17 -25.94
C ALA A 22 17.50 25.34 -27.23
N LYS A 23 17.35 26.00 -28.39
CA LYS A 23 17.26 25.36 -29.71
C LYS A 23 18.61 24.81 -30.17
N GLU A 24 19.69 25.51 -29.84
CA GLU A 24 21.06 25.10 -30.07
C GLU A 24 21.43 23.92 -29.16
N SER A 25 21.07 23.98 -27.87
CA SER A 25 21.23 22.86 -26.93
C SER A 25 20.52 21.57 -27.40
N ARG A 26 19.29 21.67 -27.92
CA ARG A 26 18.56 20.49 -28.46
C ARG A 26 19.21 19.92 -29.72
N ARG A 27 19.82 20.75 -30.57
CA ARG A 27 20.55 20.28 -31.76
C ARG A 27 21.82 19.55 -31.38
N THR A 28 22.57 20.07 -30.41
CA THR A 28 23.79 19.42 -29.90
C THR A 28 23.49 18.10 -29.19
N LEU A 29 22.40 18.01 -28.43
CA LEU A 29 22.01 16.75 -27.79
C LEU A 29 21.49 15.71 -28.79
N ALA A 30 20.74 16.13 -29.82
CA ALA A 30 20.32 15.23 -30.89
C ALA A 30 21.52 14.65 -31.67
N ALA A 31 22.66 15.36 -31.72
CA ALA A 31 23.89 14.88 -32.35
C ALA A 31 24.57 13.75 -31.57
N LEU A 32 24.24 13.56 -30.29
CA LEU A 32 24.75 12.43 -29.50
C LEU A 32 24.23 11.09 -30.01
N ASN A 33 23.08 11.06 -30.68
CA ASN A 33 22.44 9.83 -31.12
C ASN A 33 23.30 9.09 -32.17
N GLY A 34 23.67 7.84 -31.89
CA GLY A 34 24.53 7.02 -32.75
C GLY A 34 26.01 7.44 -32.72
N SER A 35 26.44 8.22 -31.73
CA SER A 35 27.80 8.77 -31.65
C SER A 35 28.68 8.07 -30.61
N LEU A 36 29.99 8.12 -30.84
CA LEU A 36 30.98 7.77 -29.82
C LEU A 36 31.35 9.04 -29.03
N VAL A 37 31.23 8.98 -27.71
CA VAL A 37 31.49 10.12 -26.82
C VAL A 37 32.54 9.77 -25.77
N ARG A 38 33.25 10.80 -25.30
CA ARG A 38 34.18 10.66 -24.18
C ARG A 38 33.50 11.16 -22.91
N PHE A 39 33.49 10.33 -21.88
CA PHE A 39 32.98 10.67 -20.56
C PHE A 39 34.17 10.81 -19.61
N ARG A 40 34.44 12.03 -19.16
CA ARG A 40 35.48 12.32 -18.16
C ARG A 40 34.86 12.22 -16.77
N VAL A 41 35.29 11.23 -16.01
CA VAL A 41 34.77 10.93 -14.66
C VAL A 41 35.26 11.99 -13.68
N ASP A 42 34.35 12.50 -12.85
CA ASP A 42 34.65 13.39 -11.71
C ASP A 42 34.53 12.62 -10.38
N ARG A 43 33.43 11.88 -10.20
CA ARG A 43 33.27 10.91 -9.09
C ARG A 43 32.75 9.56 -9.59
N MET A 44 33.05 8.50 -8.85
CA MET A 44 32.69 7.12 -9.17
C MET A 44 32.31 6.37 -7.89
N ARG A 45 31.32 5.47 -7.96
CA ARG A 45 30.92 4.57 -6.85
C ARG A 45 31.35 3.13 -7.12
N GLU A 46 30.96 2.62 -8.27
CA GLU A 46 31.38 1.31 -8.75
C GLU A 46 32.31 1.51 -9.94
N ALA A 47 33.30 0.63 -10.07
CA ALA A 47 34.04 0.46 -11.29
C ALA A 47 33.48 -0.76 -12.04
N PRO A 48 32.33 -0.65 -12.76
CA PRO A 48 32.10 -1.60 -13.85
C PRO A 48 33.25 -1.51 -14.85
N PHE A 49 33.88 -0.33 -14.96
CA PHE A 49 34.86 0.07 -15.97
C PHE A 49 36.28 0.07 -15.43
N SER A 50 37.19 -0.69 -16.07
CA SER A 50 38.63 -0.50 -15.94
C SER A 50 38.99 0.92 -16.40
N LEU A 51 39.32 1.82 -15.47
CA LEU A 51 39.73 3.18 -15.79
C LEU A 51 41.24 3.23 -16.00
N LEU A 52 41.70 3.27 -17.25
CA LEU A 52 43.13 3.53 -17.55
C LEU A 52 43.52 5.01 -17.32
N SER A 53 42.56 5.95 -17.33
CA SER A 53 42.86 7.40 -17.25
C SER A 53 41.76 8.30 -16.66
N GLY A 54 40.71 7.75 -16.03
CA GLY A 54 39.54 8.53 -15.61
C GLY A 54 38.63 8.97 -16.76
N MET A 55 38.81 8.41 -17.95
CA MET A 55 37.93 8.55 -19.10
C MET A 55 37.26 7.22 -19.44
N VAL A 56 35.99 7.29 -19.82
CA VAL A 56 35.20 6.18 -20.36
C VAL A 56 34.73 6.55 -21.76
N CYS A 57 34.94 5.67 -22.74
CA CYS A 57 34.33 5.82 -24.05
C CYS A 57 32.94 5.19 -24.01
N LEU A 58 31.93 5.93 -24.47
CA LEU A 58 30.55 5.46 -24.54
C LEU A 58 30.10 5.47 -26.00
N SER A 59 29.45 4.40 -26.44
CA SER A 59 28.66 4.40 -27.66
C SER A 59 27.23 4.78 -27.30
N VAL A 60 26.80 5.97 -27.67
CA VAL A 60 25.42 6.42 -27.46
C VAL A 60 24.55 5.85 -28.57
N GLU A 61 23.55 5.05 -28.20
CA GLU A 61 22.76 4.30 -29.16
C GLU A 61 21.52 5.05 -29.60
N TYR A 62 20.71 5.51 -28.64
CA TYR A 62 19.51 6.30 -28.90
C TYR A 62 19.04 7.10 -27.68
N SER A 63 18.29 8.17 -27.95
CA SER A 63 17.60 8.95 -26.94
C SER A 63 16.39 8.18 -26.42
N VAL A 64 16.30 8.03 -25.10
CA VAL A 64 15.24 7.30 -24.40
C VAL A 64 14.15 8.27 -23.97
N ALA A 65 14.54 9.43 -23.44
CA ALA A 65 13.62 10.45 -22.96
C ALA A 65 14.22 11.86 -23.08
N CYS A 66 13.41 12.81 -23.53
CA CYS A 66 13.74 14.23 -23.55
C CYS A 66 12.85 14.98 -22.55
N GLY A 67 13.43 15.50 -21.47
CA GLY A 67 12.72 16.21 -20.39
C GLY A 67 13.15 17.66 -20.22
N GLY A 68 12.53 18.34 -19.25
CA GLY A 68 12.92 19.71 -18.87
C GLY A 68 14.23 19.80 -18.08
N GLN A 69 14.67 18.68 -17.48
CA GLN A 69 15.85 18.58 -16.60
C GLN A 69 17.09 18.01 -17.30
N GLY A 70 16.91 17.40 -18.48
CA GLY A 70 17.98 16.74 -19.20
C GLY A 70 17.47 15.79 -20.28
N GLU A 71 18.40 15.19 -21.00
CA GLU A 71 18.12 14.13 -21.96
C GLU A 71 18.79 12.84 -21.51
N VAL A 72 18.04 11.74 -21.53
CA VAL A 72 18.50 10.41 -21.13
C VAL A 72 18.73 9.60 -22.39
N PHE A 73 19.92 9.03 -22.51
CA PHE A 73 20.31 8.17 -23.60
C PHE A 73 20.59 6.76 -23.11
N ARG A 74 20.26 5.77 -23.93
CA ARG A 74 20.85 4.44 -23.81
C ARG A 74 22.25 4.50 -24.41
N ALA A 75 23.23 4.05 -23.64
CA ALA A 75 24.60 3.96 -24.08
C ALA A 75 25.19 2.60 -23.72
N SER A 76 26.24 2.25 -24.43
CA SER A 76 27.06 1.07 -24.16
C SER A 76 28.46 1.54 -23.79
N ALA A 77 28.90 1.17 -22.59
CA ALA A 77 30.23 1.51 -22.10
C ALA A 77 31.22 0.39 -22.43
N PHE A 78 32.38 0.75 -22.98
CA PHE A 78 33.40 -0.21 -23.38
C PHE A 78 34.33 -0.56 -22.22
N LEU A 79 34.50 -1.86 -21.98
CA LEU A 79 35.39 -2.44 -20.99
C LEU A 79 36.64 -2.95 -21.71
N ASP A 80 37.65 -2.09 -21.83
CA ASP A 80 38.94 -2.37 -22.50
C ASP A 80 38.82 -2.69 -24.02
N ASP A 81 39.88 -3.25 -24.63
CA ASP A 81 39.90 -3.75 -26.04
C ASP A 81 38.96 -4.96 -26.27
N SER A 82 38.08 -5.27 -25.32
CA SER A 82 37.12 -6.36 -25.42
C SER A 82 35.85 -5.91 -26.15
N SER A 83 35.21 -6.82 -26.89
CA SER A 83 33.94 -6.58 -27.58
C SER A 83 32.73 -6.56 -26.64
N TYR A 84 32.94 -6.62 -25.31
CA TYR A 84 31.86 -6.68 -24.33
C TYR A 84 31.51 -5.26 -23.87
N SER A 85 30.24 -4.89 -24.06
CA SER A 85 29.70 -3.60 -23.61
C SER A 85 28.52 -3.81 -22.69
N ALA A 86 28.52 -3.12 -21.55
CA ALA A 86 27.39 -3.13 -20.63
C ALA A 86 26.43 -1.97 -20.99
N PRO A 87 25.11 -2.23 -21.09
CA PRO A 87 24.14 -1.18 -21.30
C PRO A 87 24.05 -0.29 -20.06
N CYS A 88 24.02 1.02 -20.28
CA CYS A 88 23.96 2.05 -19.25
C CYS A 88 23.08 3.21 -19.69
N ALA A 89 22.54 3.94 -18.73
CA ALA A 89 21.84 5.19 -18.96
C ALA A 89 22.82 6.34 -18.80
N LEU A 90 22.92 7.19 -19.83
CA LEU A 90 23.64 8.45 -19.79
C LEU A 90 22.62 9.58 -19.70
N LYS A 91 22.51 10.20 -18.52
CA LYS A 91 21.63 11.36 -18.31
C LYS A 91 22.45 12.64 -18.37
N VAL A 92 22.14 13.52 -19.32
CA VAL A 92 22.88 14.76 -19.57
C VAL A 92 22.10 15.94 -19.01
N PHE A 93 22.78 16.78 -18.23
CA PHE A 93 22.22 17.91 -17.48
C PHE A 93 22.60 19.26 -18.08
N SER A 94 21.79 20.27 -17.75
CA SER A 94 22.07 21.66 -18.13
C SER A 94 23.13 22.30 -17.26
N THR A 95 23.13 22.00 -15.96
CA THR A 95 24.04 22.60 -14.96
C THR A 95 24.79 21.52 -14.19
N ARG A 96 25.86 21.93 -13.49
CA ARG A 96 26.62 21.05 -12.61
C ARG A 96 25.83 20.71 -11.37
N GLU A 97 25.16 21.70 -10.82
CA GLU A 97 24.40 21.65 -9.59
C GLU A 97 23.26 20.62 -9.70
N ASP A 98 22.58 20.59 -10.86
CA ASP A 98 21.55 19.59 -11.13
C ASP A 98 22.14 18.17 -11.16
N ALA A 99 23.22 17.96 -11.91
CA ALA A 99 23.86 16.64 -11.98
C ALA A 99 24.30 16.14 -10.60
N TYR A 100 24.86 17.03 -9.78
CA TYR A 100 25.35 16.66 -8.44
C TYR A 100 24.23 16.41 -7.44
N THR A 101 23.11 17.12 -7.54
CA THR A 101 22.00 16.91 -6.61
C THR A 101 21.33 15.55 -6.85
N GLU A 102 21.21 15.13 -8.12
CA GLU A 102 20.63 13.82 -8.46
C GLU A 102 21.62 12.70 -8.15
N TRP A 103 22.91 12.93 -8.44
CA TRP A 103 23.98 12.03 -8.02
C TRP A 103 23.95 11.77 -6.51
N ASP A 104 23.89 12.82 -5.68
CA ASP A 104 23.88 12.66 -4.23
C ASP A 104 22.65 11.87 -3.75
N MET A 105 21.48 12.03 -4.40
CA MET A 105 20.27 11.27 -4.07
C MET A 105 20.37 9.80 -4.47
N LEU A 106 20.89 9.50 -5.67
CA LEU A 106 21.13 8.12 -6.10
C LEU A 106 22.12 7.41 -5.18
N VAL A 107 23.21 8.10 -4.81
CA VAL A 107 24.25 7.55 -3.93
C VAL A 107 23.74 7.30 -2.51
N ALA A 108 22.90 8.19 -1.98
CA ALA A 108 22.33 8.04 -0.64
C ALA A 108 21.42 6.82 -0.51
N HIS A 109 20.86 6.34 -1.62
CA HIS A 109 19.85 5.28 -1.68
C HIS A 109 20.24 4.14 -2.63
N GLU A 110 21.53 3.93 -2.89
CA GLU A 110 22.03 2.93 -3.84
C GLU A 110 21.70 1.48 -3.44
N ASP A 111 21.53 1.22 -2.14
CA ASP A 111 21.15 -0.10 -1.61
C ASP A 111 19.65 -0.41 -1.80
N ASP A 112 18.83 0.57 -2.18
CA ASP A 112 17.40 0.39 -2.41
C ASP A 112 17.14 -0.04 -3.86
N LEU A 113 16.63 -1.26 -4.05
CA LEU A 113 16.26 -1.82 -5.35
C LEU A 113 15.14 -1.05 -6.08
N THR A 114 14.58 0.01 -5.49
CA THR A 114 13.67 0.93 -6.17
C THR A 114 14.43 1.95 -7.01
N VAL A 115 15.72 2.20 -6.72
CA VAL A 115 16.54 3.27 -7.31
C VAL A 115 17.59 2.70 -8.28
N PRO A 116 17.82 3.29 -9.47
CA PRO A 116 18.89 2.90 -10.39
C PRO A 116 20.27 3.03 -9.76
N SER A 117 21.12 2.02 -10.00
CA SER A 117 22.48 2.02 -9.45
C SER A 117 23.33 3.12 -10.10
N PRO A 118 23.89 4.09 -9.35
CA PRO A 118 24.74 5.12 -9.90
C PRO A 118 26.17 4.61 -10.14
N TYR A 119 26.71 4.80 -11.34
CA TYR A 119 28.08 4.37 -11.66
C TYR A 119 29.07 5.53 -11.51
N ALA A 120 28.83 6.65 -12.20
CA ALA A 120 29.71 7.82 -12.20
C ALA A 120 28.98 9.13 -12.51
N VAL A 121 29.52 10.25 -12.02
CA VAL A 121 29.15 11.61 -12.45
C VAL A 121 30.37 12.30 -13.04
N GLY A 122 30.18 13.07 -14.10
CA GLY A 122 31.29 13.67 -14.83
C GLY A 122 30.85 14.55 -15.99
N LEU A 123 31.77 14.76 -16.92
CA LEU A 123 31.57 15.56 -18.13
C LEU A 123 31.56 14.68 -19.36
N VAL A 124 30.47 14.70 -20.11
CA VAL A 124 30.43 14.15 -21.47
C VAL A 124 30.93 15.21 -22.46
N GLU A 125 31.84 14.78 -23.33
CA GLU A 125 32.44 15.56 -24.42
C GLU A 125 31.96 15.01 -25.76
N HIS A 126 31.34 15.88 -26.56
CA HIS A 126 30.96 15.58 -27.94
C HIS A 126 31.09 16.83 -28.80
N GLU A 127 31.79 16.71 -29.94
CA GLU A 127 32.02 17.80 -30.90
C GLU A 127 32.53 19.12 -30.29
N GLY A 128 33.37 19.03 -29.24
CA GLY A 128 33.95 20.19 -28.55
C GLY A 128 33.02 20.85 -27.52
N VAL A 129 31.81 20.32 -27.31
CA VAL A 129 30.87 20.76 -26.27
C VAL A 129 30.97 19.82 -25.06
N GLN A 130 31.07 20.42 -23.88
CA GLN A 130 31.09 19.72 -22.59
C GLN A 130 29.76 19.90 -21.86
N ARG A 131 29.20 18.80 -21.33
CA ARG A 131 27.99 18.81 -20.49
C ARG A 131 28.16 17.90 -19.29
N TRP A 132 27.57 18.30 -18.15
CA TRP A 132 27.54 17.44 -16.97
C TRP A 132 26.58 16.28 -17.20
N ALA A 133 26.97 15.09 -16.77
CA ALA A 133 26.19 13.89 -16.98
C ALA A 133 26.40 12.88 -15.85
N ILE A 134 25.37 12.06 -15.62
CA ILE A 134 25.42 10.86 -14.78
C ILE A 134 25.39 9.64 -15.68
N LEU A 135 26.27 8.69 -15.38
CA LEU A 135 26.27 7.34 -15.89
C LEU A 135 25.71 6.41 -14.81
N MET A 136 24.66 5.65 -15.13
CA MET A 136 23.96 4.80 -14.19
C MET A 136 23.37 3.57 -14.88
N GLU A 137 22.78 2.67 -14.11
CA GLU A 137 22.05 1.51 -14.58
C GLU A 137 20.99 1.89 -15.64
N PHE A 138 20.97 1.15 -16.75
CA PHE A 138 19.87 1.23 -17.69
C PHE A 138 18.74 0.30 -17.26
N VAL A 139 17.67 0.88 -16.75
CA VAL A 139 16.48 0.12 -16.35
C VAL A 139 15.63 -0.19 -17.59
N GLU A 140 15.72 -1.43 -18.08
CA GLU A 140 14.88 -1.92 -19.17
C GLU A 140 13.51 -2.36 -18.65
N GLY A 141 12.43 -1.82 -19.20
CA GLY A 141 11.08 -2.10 -18.74
C GLY A 141 10.00 -1.27 -19.43
N THR A 142 8.79 -1.33 -18.89
CA THR A 142 7.64 -0.54 -19.37
C THR A 142 7.24 0.49 -18.31
N SER A 143 7.05 1.75 -18.73
CA SER A 143 6.59 2.80 -17.82
C SER A 143 5.13 2.60 -17.42
N LEU A 144 4.74 3.03 -16.22
CA LEU A 144 3.33 2.96 -15.80
C LEU A 144 2.42 3.79 -16.72
N SER A 145 2.93 4.90 -17.26
CA SER A 145 2.23 5.69 -18.29
C SER A 145 1.84 4.86 -19.52
N GLU A 146 2.72 3.98 -19.99
CA GLU A 146 2.46 3.10 -21.12
C GLU A 146 1.52 1.97 -20.73
N LEU A 147 1.74 1.34 -19.57
CA LEU A 147 0.84 0.29 -19.06
C LEU A 147 -0.59 0.79 -18.89
N MET A 148 -0.77 2.02 -18.38
CA MET A 148 -2.08 2.66 -18.27
C MET A 148 -2.74 2.88 -19.64
N LYS A 149 -1.98 3.38 -20.63
CA LYS A 149 -2.50 3.58 -21.99
C LYS A 149 -2.92 2.26 -22.62
N ASP A 150 -2.16 1.18 -22.38
CA ASP A 150 -2.46 -0.14 -22.91
C ASP A 150 -3.66 -0.79 -22.22
N ALA A 151 -3.73 -0.71 -20.88
CA ALA A 151 -4.86 -1.21 -20.11
C ALA A 151 -6.16 -0.51 -20.51
N ARG A 152 -6.13 0.83 -20.63
CA ARG A 152 -7.28 1.62 -21.08
C ARG A 152 -7.69 1.27 -22.51
N ARG A 153 -6.75 1.10 -23.43
CA ARG A 153 -7.03 0.69 -24.81
C ARG A 153 -7.72 -0.68 -24.88
N ARG A 154 -7.31 -1.63 -24.04
CA ARG A 154 -7.85 -3.00 -24.03
C ARG A 154 -9.20 -3.13 -23.32
N THR A 155 -9.36 -2.44 -22.19
CA THR A 155 -10.48 -2.70 -21.25
C THR A 155 -11.43 -1.51 -21.09
N GLY A 156 -11.02 -0.31 -21.50
CA GLY A 156 -11.74 0.94 -21.22
C GLY A 156 -11.72 1.34 -19.73
N ARG A 157 -10.97 0.62 -18.88
CA ARG A 157 -10.94 0.76 -17.42
C ARG A 157 -9.52 0.98 -16.91
N GLY A 158 -9.41 1.48 -15.69
CA GLY A 158 -8.15 1.52 -14.94
C GLY A 158 -7.77 0.16 -14.36
N MET A 159 -6.68 0.14 -13.60
CA MET A 159 -6.16 -1.06 -12.94
C MET A 159 -7.01 -1.42 -11.72
N PHE A 160 -6.95 -2.70 -11.31
CA PHE A 160 -7.47 -3.12 -10.02
C PHE A 160 -6.72 -2.41 -8.89
N LEU A 161 -7.42 -2.09 -7.80
CA LEU A 161 -6.83 -1.39 -6.66
C LEU A 161 -5.67 -2.17 -6.06
N GLU A 162 -5.82 -3.50 -5.96
CA GLU A 162 -4.81 -4.40 -5.43
C GLU A 162 -3.50 -4.33 -6.23
N ASP A 163 -3.61 -4.28 -7.57
CA ASP A 163 -2.45 -4.15 -8.45
C ASP A 163 -1.79 -2.78 -8.34
N ALA A 164 -2.60 -1.71 -8.28
CA ALA A 164 -2.08 -0.35 -8.12
C ALA A 164 -1.33 -0.19 -6.79
N LEU A 165 -1.88 -0.71 -5.68
CA LEU A 165 -1.24 -0.69 -4.36
C LEU A 165 0.05 -1.51 -4.36
N ARG A 166 0.02 -2.74 -4.88
CA ARG A 166 1.19 -3.61 -4.98
C ARG A 166 2.33 -2.98 -5.79
N ILE A 167 2.01 -2.41 -6.94
CA ILE A 167 2.99 -1.74 -7.81
C ILE A 167 3.59 -0.52 -7.11
N MET A 168 2.78 0.26 -6.41
CA MET A 168 3.22 1.47 -5.72
C MET A 168 3.88 1.21 -4.36
N ALA A 169 3.73 0.01 -3.79
CA ALA A 169 4.26 -0.33 -2.46
C ALA A 169 5.77 -0.01 -2.30
N PRO A 170 6.67 -0.38 -3.24
CA PRO A 170 8.08 -0.01 -3.14
C PRO A 170 8.29 1.50 -3.14
N ILE A 171 7.54 2.25 -3.97
CA ILE A 171 7.63 3.72 -4.05
C ILE A 171 7.20 4.39 -2.73
N VAL A 172 6.11 3.91 -2.12
CA VAL A 172 5.60 4.46 -0.86
C VAL A 172 6.59 4.18 0.27
N ARG A 173 7.15 2.97 0.34
CA ARG A 173 8.18 2.58 1.33
C ARG A 173 9.47 3.37 1.15
N PHE A 174 9.92 3.54 -0.09
CA PHE A 174 11.07 4.38 -0.42
C PHE A 174 10.86 5.81 0.09
N ALA A 175 9.73 6.44 -0.25
CA ALA A 175 9.42 7.80 0.21
C ALA A 175 9.30 7.90 1.74
N ALA A 176 8.77 6.88 2.41
CA ALA A 176 8.72 6.80 3.87
C ALA A 176 10.11 6.73 4.51
N ASN A 177 11.03 5.95 3.92
CA ASN A 177 12.43 5.89 4.36
C ASN A 177 13.13 7.24 4.17
N CYS A 178 12.93 7.90 3.03
CA CYS A 178 13.46 9.23 2.74
C CYS A 178 12.94 10.32 3.70
N CYS A 179 11.72 10.17 4.23
CA CYS A 179 11.16 11.09 5.21
C CYS A 179 11.85 10.99 6.59
N HIS A 180 12.44 9.84 6.92
CA HIS A 180 13.12 9.61 8.21
C HIS A 180 14.64 9.79 8.15
N SER A 181 15.19 10.10 6.97
CA SER A 181 16.63 10.31 6.81
C SER A 181 17.09 11.57 7.55
N ARG A 182 18.38 11.61 7.95
CA ARG A 182 18.96 12.75 8.69
C ARG A 182 18.88 14.08 7.92
N ARG A 183 18.80 13.97 6.58
CA ARG A 183 18.54 15.05 5.63
C ARG A 183 17.37 14.56 4.79
N VAL A 184 16.16 15.03 5.08
CA VAL A 184 14.94 14.63 4.35
C VAL A 184 15.18 14.70 2.85
N ASP A 185 15.09 13.56 2.18
CA ASP A 185 15.26 13.47 0.73
C ASP A 185 13.87 13.48 0.08
N VAL A 186 13.67 14.34 -0.91
CA VAL A 186 12.36 14.50 -1.58
C VAL A 186 12.54 14.36 -3.08
N HIS A 187 11.77 13.45 -3.69
CA HIS A 187 11.83 13.14 -5.11
C HIS A 187 11.19 14.22 -5.98
N ARG A 188 10.11 14.87 -5.51
CA ARG A 188 9.39 16.00 -6.13
C ARG A 188 8.69 15.75 -7.47
N ASP A 189 8.97 14.63 -8.14
CA ASP A 189 8.39 14.29 -9.45
C ASP A 189 7.87 12.84 -9.56
N ILE A 190 7.28 12.31 -8.48
CA ILE A 190 6.65 10.98 -8.50
C ILE A 190 5.41 11.01 -9.41
N LYS A 191 5.49 10.29 -10.54
CA LYS A 191 4.40 10.20 -11.54
C LYS A 191 4.53 8.94 -12.40
N PRO A 192 3.47 8.51 -13.11
CA PRO A 192 3.48 7.27 -13.89
C PRO A 192 4.57 7.17 -14.98
N SER A 193 5.08 8.28 -15.52
CA SER A 193 6.14 8.22 -16.55
C SER A 193 7.53 7.96 -15.97
N ASN A 194 7.70 8.20 -14.67
CA ASN A 194 8.96 8.07 -13.96
C ASN A 194 9.01 6.76 -13.16
N ILE A 195 7.98 5.93 -13.25
CA ILE A 195 7.92 4.63 -12.61
C ILE A 195 7.90 3.57 -13.71
N VAL A 196 8.83 2.64 -13.65
CA VAL A 196 9.01 1.55 -14.61
C VAL A 196 8.85 0.20 -13.90
N ILE A 197 8.14 -0.72 -14.54
CA ILE A 197 8.21 -2.14 -14.19
C ILE A 197 9.28 -2.77 -15.08
N ASP A 198 10.38 -3.20 -14.47
CA ASP A 198 11.50 -3.77 -15.19
C ASP A 198 11.20 -5.20 -15.70
N VAL A 199 12.13 -5.74 -16.47
CA VAL A 199 12.05 -7.12 -16.99
C VAL A 199 11.95 -8.19 -15.89
N ASN A 200 12.39 -7.89 -14.66
CA ASN A 200 12.32 -8.77 -13.50
C ASN A 200 11.04 -8.57 -12.67
N GLN A 201 10.09 -7.77 -13.15
CA GLN A 201 8.85 -7.40 -12.45
C GLN A 201 9.08 -6.58 -11.17
N THR A 202 10.20 -5.86 -11.09
CA THR A 202 10.53 -4.94 -9.99
C THR A 202 10.05 -3.53 -10.35
N THR A 203 9.47 -2.83 -9.39
CA THR A 203 9.11 -1.41 -9.54
C THR A 203 10.36 -0.55 -9.35
N ARG A 204 10.68 0.27 -10.35
CA ARG A 204 11.85 1.15 -10.39
C ARG A 204 11.40 2.60 -10.53
N LEU A 205 11.91 3.49 -9.67
CA LEU A 205 11.69 4.92 -9.70
C LEU A 205 12.87 5.60 -10.42
N LEU A 206 12.56 6.26 -11.51
CA LEU A 206 13.53 6.97 -12.35
C LEU A 206 13.39 8.47 -12.16
N ASP A 207 14.40 9.20 -12.64
CA ASP A 207 14.35 10.66 -12.82
C ASP A 207 14.06 11.40 -11.50
N PHE A 208 15.06 11.37 -10.61
CA PHE A 208 15.01 11.97 -9.28
C PHE A 208 14.93 13.48 -9.41
N GLY A 209 13.69 13.96 -9.38
CA GLY A 209 13.30 15.31 -9.71
C GLY A 209 13.92 16.33 -8.78
N ILE A 210 14.99 16.97 -9.23
CA ILE A 210 15.43 18.24 -8.65
C ILE A 210 14.51 19.31 -9.22
N ALA A 211 13.35 19.49 -8.59
CA ALA A 211 12.58 20.71 -8.74
C ALA A 211 13.14 21.79 -7.81
N SER A 212 14.44 22.09 -7.88
CA SER A 212 15.01 23.27 -7.24
C SER A 212 15.65 24.19 -8.28
N ASN A 213 15.05 25.39 -8.40
CA ASN A 213 15.64 26.67 -8.82
C ASN A 213 15.49 27.19 -10.25
N ALA A 214 15.12 26.39 -11.26
CA ALA A 214 14.83 26.95 -12.58
C ALA A 214 13.41 27.56 -12.64
N ARG A 215 13.28 28.81 -12.18
CA ARG A 215 12.15 29.69 -12.50
C ARG A 215 11.94 29.72 -14.02
N GLY A 216 11.04 28.90 -14.56
CA GLY A 216 10.58 29.03 -15.96
C GLY A 216 10.67 27.80 -16.87
N GLY A 217 11.06 26.61 -16.37
CA GLY A 217 10.97 25.38 -17.17
C GLY A 217 9.53 25.00 -17.50
N ARG A 218 9.14 24.96 -18.79
CA ARG A 218 7.82 24.44 -19.20
C ARG A 218 7.76 22.94 -18.95
N ARG A 219 6.97 22.51 -17.95
CA ARG A 219 6.60 21.09 -17.80
C ARG A 219 5.84 20.58 -19.02
N ALA A 220 5.98 19.30 -19.31
CA ALA A 220 5.22 18.66 -20.38
C ALA A 220 3.72 18.72 -20.07
N ARG A 221 2.91 19.08 -21.07
CA ARG A 221 1.46 19.23 -20.95
C ARG A 221 0.85 17.94 -20.38
N GLY A 222 0.07 18.05 -19.32
CA GLY A 222 -0.59 16.90 -18.66
C GLY A 222 0.23 16.20 -17.57
N THR A 223 1.54 16.47 -17.45
CA THR A 223 2.35 16.00 -16.28
C THR A 223 2.18 16.88 -15.05
N GLU A 224 1.66 18.09 -15.27
CA GLU A 224 1.42 19.13 -14.27
C GLU A 224 0.39 18.77 -13.19
N PHE A 225 -0.43 17.74 -13.39
CA PHE A 225 -1.44 17.29 -12.43
C PHE A 225 -0.87 16.43 -11.29
N PHE A 226 0.32 15.83 -11.51
CA PHE A 226 1.03 15.00 -10.54
C PHE A 226 1.95 15.81 -9.63
N ALA A 227 2.21 17.08 -9.97
CA ALA A 227 3.05 17.96 -9.15
C ALA A 227 2.23 18.64 -8.05
N ALA A 228 2.77 18.63 -6.83
CA ALA A 228 2.21 19.35 -5.70
C ALA A 228 2.09 20.87 -5.99
N PRO A 229 1.13 21.59 -5.37
CA PRO A 229 0.95 23.03 -5.49
C PRO A 229 2.23 23.85 -5.32
N GLU A 230 3.04 23.57 -4.31
CA GLU A 230 4.31 24.23 -4.01
C GLU A 230 5.38 23.97 -5.08
N ILE A 231 5.35 22.80 -5.71
CA ILE A 231 6.24 22.45 -6.82
C ILE A 231 5.76 23.06 -8.14
N ARG A 232 4.45 23.24 -8.33
CA ARG A 232 3.86 23.79 -9.56
C ARG A 232 3.74 25.31 -9.55
N PHE A 233 3.43 25.90 -8.39
CA PHE A 233 3.16 27.31 -8.19
C PHE A 233 3.97 27.85 -7.00
N PRO A 234 5.31 27.82 -7.06
CA PRO A 234 6.17 28.19 -5.92
C PRO A 234 5.98 29.64 -5.47
N GLU A 235 5.59 30.54 -6.37
CA GLU A 235 5.33 31.95 -6.03
C GLU A 235 3.99 32.21 -5.34
N ARG A 236 3.08 31.23 -5.36
CA ARG A 236 1.70 31.35 -4.83
C ARG A 236 1.42 30.42 -3.67
N SER A 237 2.16 29.31 -3.56
CA SER A 237 2.02 28.36 -2.47
C SER A 237 2.77 28.85 -1.24
N GLN A 238 2.21 28.58 -0.05
CA GLN A 238 2.89 28.80 1.23
C GLN A 238 3.64 27.55 1.71
N GLY A 239 3.56 26.43 0.98
CA GLY A 239 4.23 25.17 1.33
C GLY A 239 5.70 25.14 0.96
N ASP A 240 6.47 24.31 1.65
CA ASP A 240 7.91 24.10 1.44
C ASP A 240 8.14 23.03 0.34
N PRO A 241 8.79 23.37 -0.79
CA PRO A 241 9.19 22.41 -1.83
C PRO A 241 10.09 21.26 -1.36
N ASP A 242 10.73 21.40 -0.20
CA ASP A 242 11.67 20.43 0.38
C ASP A 242 11.03 19.58 1.49
N ASP A 243 9.73 19.74 1.74
CA ASP A 243 8.97 18.89 2.66
C ASP A 243 8.55 17.56 1.99
N ALA A 244 8.72 16.44 2.70
CA ALA A 244 8.39 15.10 2.21
C ALA A 244 6.92 14.94 1.77
N ARG A 245 6.00 15.79 2.24
CA ARG A 245 4.59 15.81 1.83
C ARG A 245 4.37 16.23 0.38
N VAL A 246 5.39 16.74 -0.29
CA VAL A 246 5.42 16.89 -1.75
C VAL A 246 5.28 15.53 -2.42
N ASP A 247 6.01 14.52 -1.95
CA ASP A 247 5.98 13.17 -2.53
C ASP A 247 4.67 12.46 -2.21
N SER A 248 4.08 12.71 -1.03
CA SER A 248 2.74 12.24 -0.69
C SER A 248 1.68 12.65 -1.73
N TYR A 249 1.78 13.86 -2.27
CA TYR A 249 0.89 14.31 -3.34
C TYR A 249 1.11 13.51 -4.62
N GLY A 250 2.38 13.35 -5.04
CA GLY A 250 2.73 12.59 -6.25
C GLY A 250 2.29 11.13 -6.17
N ILE A 251 2.46 10.50 -5.01
CA ILE A 251 1.96 9.14 -4.71
C ILE A 251 0.44 9.07 -4.86
N ALA A 252 -0.30 9.99 -4.22
CA ALA A 252 -1.75 9.97 -4.25
C ALA A 252 -2.32 10.22 -5.66
N ALA A 253 -1.75 11.19 -6.38
CA ALA A 253 -2.09 11.48 -7.76
C ALA A 253 -1.81 10.27 -8.67
N THR A 254 -0.68 9.60 -8.48
CA THR A 254 -0.29 8.42 -9.26
C THR A 254 -1.24 7.24 -9.00
N LEU A 255 -1.54 6.92 -7.74
CA LEU A 255 -2.49 5.86 -7.38
C LEU A 255 -3.89 6.10 -7.97
N TYR A 256 -4.40 7.34 -7.91
CA TYR A 256 -5.67 7.66 -8.56
C TYR A 256 -5.61 7.51 -10.08
N ALA A 257 -4.54 7.97 -10.71
CA ALA A 257 -4.38 7.86 -12.16
C ALA A 257 -4.43 6.38 -12.60
N LEU A 258 -3.73 5.50 -11.88
CA LEU A 258 -3.70 4.05 -12.15
C LEU A 258 -5.08 3.41 -12.02
N THR A 259 -5.79 3.69 -10.93
CA THR A 259 -7.12 3.11 -10.64
C THR A 259 -8.21 3.65 -11.56
N LEU A 260 -8.15 4.92 -11.96
CA LEU A 260 -9.12 5.54 -12.86
C LEU A 260 -8.85 5.20 -14.34
N GLY A 261 -7.60 4.86 -14.69
CA GLY A 261 -7.17 4.70 -16.08
C GLY A 261 -7.08 6.04 -16.81
N GLU A 262 -6.89 7.13 -16.08
CA GLU A 262 -6.89 8.50 -16.60
C GLU A 262 -5.52 9.14 -16.38
N GLY A 263 -5.01 9.84 -17.39
CA GLY A 263 -3.72 10.56 -17.29
C GLY A 263 -3.83 11.88 -16.49
N GLU A 264 -5.04 12.26 -16.09
CA GLU A 264 -5.32 13.46 -15.32
C GLU A 264 -6.00 13.05 -14.01
N PRO A 265 -5.23 12.74 -12.95
CA PRO A 265 -5.81 12.39 -11.67
C PRO A 265 -6.59 13.57 -11.07
N PRO A 266 -7.46 13.33 -10.07
CA PRO A 266 -8.04 14.39 -9.27
C PRO A 266 -6.90 15.21 -8.68
N SER A 267 -6.73 16.45 -9.13
CA SER A 267 -5.68 17.34 -8.62
C SER A 267 -6.27 18.27 -7.57
N TYR A 268 -5.50 18.50 -6.50
CA TYR A 268 -5.84 19.43 -5.42
C TYR A 268 -7.18 19.17 -4.72
N ALA A 269 -7.66 17.92 -4.75
CA ALA A 269 -8.91 17.47 -4.14
C ALA A 269 -10.18 18.29 -4.48
N ALA A 270 -10.17 19.07 -5.56
CA ALA A 270 -11.27 19.98 -5.88
C ALA A 270 -12.46 19.26 -6.52
N ASN A 271 -13.50 18.94 -5.72
CA ASN A 271 -14.85 18.50 -6.15
C ASN A 271 -14.88 17.59 -7.41
N SER A 272 -13.92 16.67 -7.52
CA SER A 272 -13.79 15.85 -8.70
C SER A 272 -14.81 14.73 -8.63
N ARG A 273 -15.67 14.62 -9.65
CA ARG A 273 -16.58 13.47 -9.83
C ARG A 273 -15.83 12.13 -9.81
N ALA A 274 -14.52 12.15 -10.08
CA ALA A 274 -13.67 10.97 -10.03
C ALA A 274 -13.37 10.46 -8.61
N LEU A 275 -13.42 11.32 -7.58
CA LEU A 275 -13.20 10.90 -6.19
C LEU A 275 -14.29 9.95 -5.68
N GLY A 276 -15.51 10.05 -6.22
CA GLY A 276 -16.64 9.19 -5.85
C GLY A 276 -16.76 7.91 -6.67
N ARG A 277 -15.86 7.63 -7.62
CA ARG A 277 -15.91 6.39 -8.40
C ARG A 277 -15.48 5.20 -7.52
N PRO A 278 -16.19 4.07 -7.56
CA PRO A 278 -15.78 2.87 -6.84
C PRO A 278 -14.50 2.31 -7.46
N PHE A 279 -13.65 1.70 -6.64
CA PHE A 279 -12.47 1.04 -7.15
C PHE A 279 -12.85 -0.28 -7.83
N LEU A 280 -12.03 -0.70 -8.78
CA LEU A 280 -12.13 -2.03 -9.37
C LEU A 280 -11.32 -2.99 -8.50
N HIS A 281 -11.86 -4.17 -8.28
CA HIS A 281 -11.20 -5.24 -7.53
C HIS A 281 -11.12 -6.50 -8.37
N ASP A 282 -10.04 -7.25 -8.17
CA ASP A 282 -9.85 -8.56 -8.78
C ASP A 282 -10.93 -9.54 -8.32
N ASP A 283 -11.61 -10.19 -9.27
CA ASP A 283 -12.64 -11.20 -9.00
C ASP A 283 -12.08 -12.40 -8.20
N ALA A 284 -10.82 -12.77 -8.43
CA ALA A 284 -10.15 -13.82 -7.67
C ALA A 284 -9.93 -13.41 -6.21
N MET A 285 -9.59 -12.15 -5.95
CA MET A 285 -9.51 -11.60 -4.59
C MET A 285 -10.86 -11.62 -3.90
N ARG A 286 -11.93 -11.15 -4.59
CA ARG A 286 -13.30 -11.19 -4.04
C ARG A 286 -13.72 -12.61 -3.67
N ALA A 287 -13.51 -13.58 -4.56
CA ALA A 287 -13.84 -14.98 -4.31
C ALA A 287 -13.04 -15.57 -3.13
N ALA A 288 -11.76 -15.22 -3.02
CA ALA A 288 -10.91 -15.66 -1.92
C ALA A 288 -11.38 -15.10 -0.57
N VAL A 289 -11.73 -13.81 -0.51
CA VAL A 289 -12.28 -13.16 0.68
C VAL A 289 -13.59 -13.82 1.09
N VAL A 290 -14.55 -14.00 0.18
CA VAL A 290 -15.84 -14.67 0.48
C VAL A 290 -15.61 -16.07 1.07
N LYS A 291 -14.74 -16.87 0.44
CA LYS A 291 -14.44 -18.22 0.92
C LYS A 291 -13.77 -18.22 2.30
N LYS A 292 -12.79 -17.34 2.54
CA LYS A 292 -12.08 -17.25 3.81
C LYS A 292 -12.98 -16.71 4.93
N THR A 293 -13.83 -15.72 4.63
CA THR A 293 -14.84 -15.18 5.54
C THR A 293 -15.83 -16.24 5.96
N ALA A 294 -16.41 -16.98 5.00
CA ALA A 294 -17.33 -18.09 5.29
C ALA A 294 -16.70 -19.11 6.24
N ARG A 295 -15.49 -19.57 5.88
CA ARG A 295 -14.73 -20.51 6.68
C ARG A 295 -14.43 -19.96 8.08
N MET A 296 -14.00 -18.72 8.19
CA MET A 296 -13.63 -18.14 9.49
C MET A 296 -14.85 -17.87 10.37
N ALA A 297 -15.98 -17.41 9.81
CA ALA A 297 -17.22 -17.26 10.54
C ALA A 297 -17.73 -18.60 11.11
N GLU A 298 -17.65 -19.67 10.33
CA GLU A 298 -18.05 -21.02 10.74
C GLU A 298 -17.05 -21.66 11.71
N GLU A 299 -15.78 -21.81 11.33
CA GLU A 299 -14.78 -22.54 12.11
C GLU A 299 -14.41 -21.83 13.42
N ARG A 300 -14.34 -20.49 13.40
CA ARG A 300 -13.85 -19.71 14.54
C ARG A 300 -14.96 -19.16 15.42
N PHE A 301 -16.09 -18.79 14.83
CA PHE A 301 -17.20 -18.17 15.54
C PHE A 301 -18.46 -19.03 15.58
N SER A 302 -18.47 -20.17 14.87
CA SER A 302 -19.62 -21.07 14.78
C SER A 302 -20.89 -20.38 14.30
N VAL A 303 -20.73 -19.37 13.45
CA VAL A 303 -21.82 -18.61 12.84
C VAL A 303 -22.05 -19.16 11.43
N GLU A 304 -23.13 -19.94 11.28
CA GLU A 304 -23.60 -20.40 9.97
C GLU A 304 -24.45 -19.28 9.33
N MET A 305 -23.88 -18.63 8.31
CA MET A 305 -24.53 -17.53 7.59
C MET A 305 -24.99 -18.01 6.22
N ALA A 306 -26.19 -17.58 5.82
CA ALA A 306 -26.64 -17.77 4.44
C ALA A 306 -25.61 -17.16 3.45
N PRO A 307 -25.34 -17.80 2.30
CA PRO A 307 -24.35 -17.30 1.33
C PRO A 307 -24.54 -15.83 0.96
N ASP A 308 -25.78 -15.39 0.75
CA ASP A 308 -26.13 -13.99 0.45
C ASP A 308 -25.71 -13.02 1.57
N SER A 309 -25.74 -13.46 2.83
CA SER A 309 -25.32 -12.64 3.97
C SER A 309 -23.80 -12.50 4.02
N ILE A 310 -23.07 -13.58 3.71
CA ILE A 310 -21.60 -13.55 3.59
C ILE A 310 -21.19 -12.62 2.46
N GLU A 311 -21.88 -12.70 1.31
CA GLU A 311 -21.61 -11.84 0.16
C GLU A 311 -21.90 -10.37 0.48
N ARG A 312 -23.02 -10.07 1.16
CA ARG A 312 -23.33 -8.71 1.66
C ARG A 312 -22.25 -8.20 2.62
N ALA A 313 -21.79 -9.02 3.55
CA ALA A 313 -20.75 -8.65 4.50
C ALA A 313 -19.40 -8.38 3.82
N CYS A 314 -19.02 -9.22 2.86
CA CYS A 314 -17.82 -9.01 2.06
C CYS A 314 -17.93 -7.73 1.24
N ASN A 315 -19.07 -7.47 0.61
CA ASN A 315 -19.29 -6.22 -0.15
C ASN A 315 -19.20 -4.97 0.73
N ALA A 316 -19.69 -5.03 1.97
CA ALA A 316 -19.51 -3.95 2.94
C ALA A 316 -18.03 -3.76 3.31
N ALA A 317 -17.29 -4.84 3.56
CA ALA A 317 -15.86 -4.78 3.84
C ALA A 317 -15.04 -4.14 2.71
N PHE A 318 -15.32 -4.51 1.45
CA PHE A 318 -14.73 -3.85 0.29
C PHE A 318 -15.09 -2.35 0.23
N SER A 319 -16.35 -2.00 0.52
CA SER A 319 -16.80 -0.61 0.51
C SER A 319 -16.11 0.23 1.59
N HIS A 320 -15.94 -0.29 2.80
CA HIS A 320 -15.21 0.38 3.86
C HIS A 320 -13.71 0.51 3.55
N MET A 321 -13.11 -0.53 2.95
CA MET A 321 -11.72 -0.48 2.51
C MET A 321 -11.51 0.60 1.44
N ASP A 322 -12.42 0.66 0.46
CA ASP A 322 -12.47 1.72 -0.55
C ASP A 322 -12.51 3.10 0.07
N GLU A 323 -13.37 3.30 1.08
CA GLU A 323 -13.46 4.56 1.80
C GLU A 323 -12.17 4.93 2.52
N ARG A 324 -11.53 3.98 3.22
CA ARG A 324 -10.24 4.21 3.90
C ARG A 324 -9.13 4.59 2.93
N VAL A 325 -9.01 3.86 1.82
CA VAL A 325 -8.01 4.17 0.79
C VAL A 325 -8.31 5.52 0.15
N ARG A 326 -9.56 5.76 -0.24
CA ARG A 326 -9.99 7.04 -0.84
C ARG A 326 -9.72 8.23 0.08
N ASP A 327 -9.99 8.08 1.36
CA ASP A 327 -9.74 9.11 2.39
C ASP A 327 -8.23 9.40 2.54
N ALA A 328 -7.39 8.36 2.57
CA ALA A 328 -5.93 8.53 2.56
C ALA A 328 -5.43 9.28 1.31
N LEU A 329 -5.88 8.87 0.12
CA LEU A 329 -5.48 9.50 -1.14
C LEU A 329 -6.03 10.93 -1.27
N THR A 330 -7.26 11.18 -0.84
CA THR A 330 -7.87 12.52 -0.87
C THR A 330 -7.11 13.49 0.03
N ARG A 331 -6.71 13.06 1.23
CA ARG A 331 -5.82 13.86 2.07
C ARG A 331 -4.44 14.06 1.44
N GLY A 332 -3.89 13.04 0.78
CA GLY A 332 -2.64 13.17 0.02
C GLY A 332 -2.71 14.22 -1.09
N LEU A 333 -3.90 14.43 -1.68
CA LEU A 333 -4.17 15.44 -2.70
C LEU A 333 -4.56 16.82 -2.15
N ALA A 334 -4.52 17.04 -0.84
CA ALA A 334 -4.98 18.29 -0.24
C ALA A 334 -4.22 19.50 -0.80
N LEU A 335 -4.93 20.62 -1.02
CA LEU A 335 -4.33 21.86 -1.52
C LEU A 335 -3.28 22.39 -0.53
N HIS A 336 -3.63 22.46 0.76
CA HIS A 336 -2.69 22.89 1.80
C HIS A 336 -1.77 21.73 2.19
N GLN A 337 -0.47 21.97 2.13
CA GLN A 337 0.56 20.98 2.46
C GLN A 337 0.44 20.46 3.91
N ALA A 338 0.01 21.30 4.85
CA ALA A 338 -0.19 20.94 6.25
C ALA A 338 -1.24 19.83 6.46
N ASP A 339 -2.21 19.71 5.55
CA ASP A 339 -3.30 18.73 5.63
C ASP A 339 -2.93 17.36 5.05
N ARG A 340 -1.80 17.30 4.33
CA ARG A 340 -1.33 16.05 3.73
C ARG A 340 -0.64 15.17 4.78
N PRO A 341 -0.91 13.86 4.80
CA PRO A 341 -0.04 12.92 5.52
C PRO A 341 1.36 12.95 4.90
N ASP A 342 2.40 12.86 5.75
CA ASP A 342 3.75 12.55 5.26
C ASP A 342 3.80 11.11 4.68
N PRO A 343 4.87 10.75 3.95
CA PRO A 343 4.98 9.43 3.35
C PRO A 343 4.91 8.26 4.35
N ALA A 344 5.49 8.40 5.55
CA ALA A 344 5.44 7.37 6.60
C ALA A 344 4.02 7.18 7.19
N LYS A 345 3.21 8.23 7.21
CA LYS A 345 1.79 8.15 7.55
C LYS A 345 0.98 7.53 6.41
N LEU A 346 1.28 7.85 5.15
CA LEU A 346 0.64 7.19 4.00
C LEU A 346 0.92 5.68 3.98
N GLU A 347 2.15 5.26 4.23
CA GLU A 347 2.54 3.85 4.30
C GLU A 347 1.68 3.07 5.31
N ARG A 348 1.41 3.66 6.48
CA ARG A 348 0.56 3.03 7.51
C ARG A 348 -0.93 3.01 7.17
N LEU A 349 -1.40 4.03 6.46
CA LEU A 349 -2.81 4.17 6.07
C LEU A 349 -3.17 3.27 4.89
N LEU A 350 -2.23 3.05 3.96
CA LEU A 350 -2.45 2.27 2.75
C LEU A 350 -2.12 0.79 3.01
N PRO A 351 -3.00 -0.15 2.62
CA PRO A 351 -2.71 -1.58 2.72
C PRO A 351 -1.87 -2.03 1.52
N LEU A 352 -0.55 -1.87 1.62
CA LEU A 352 0.39 -2.02 0.51
C LEU A 352 0.72 -3.49 0.16
N ASP A 353 0.57 -4.41 1.12
CA ASP A 353 0.80 -5.84 0.91
C ASP A 353 -0.49 -6.58 0.58
N ARG A 354 -0.43 -7.51 -0.38
CA ARG A 354 -1.59 -8.29 -0.82
C ARG A 354 -2.19 -9.13 0.32
N ASP A 355 -1.34 -9.80 1.09
CA ASP A 355 -1.78 -10.68 2.17
C ASP A 355 -2.38 -9.86 3.33
N GLU A 356 -1.80 -8.70 3.62
CA GLU A 356 -2.35 -7.76 4.60
C GLU A 356 -3.71 -7.21 4.15
N TYR A 357 -3.82 -6.82 2.87
CA TYR A 357 -5.07 -6.34 2.28
C TYR A 357 -6.19 -7.38 2.40
N GLU A 358 -5.91 -8.62 1.99
CA GLU A 358 -6.86 -9.73 2.09
C GLU A 358 -7.23 -10.02 3.55
N TYR A 359 -6.25 -10.04 4.46
CA TYR A 359 -6.49 -10.25 5.89
C TYR A 359 -7.42 -9.18 6.47
N ARG A 360 -7.16 -7.89 6.19
CA ARG A 360 -8.01 -6.78 6.65
C ARG A 360 -9.44 -6.91 6.11
N LEU A 361 -9.60 -7.25 4.83
CA LEU A 361 -10.92 -7.48 4.22
C LEU A 361 -11.66 -8.65 4.87
N VAL A 362 -10.99 -9.79 5.07
CA VAL A 362 -11.58 -10.97 5.70
C VAL A 362 -11.97 -10.67 7.16
N SER A 363 -11.12 -9.96 7.90
CA SER A 363 -11.40 -9.56 9.28
C SER A 363 -12.65 -8.68 9.36
N GLU A 364 -12.73 -7.66 8.50
CA GLU A 364 -13.86 -6.73 8.47
C GLU A 364 -15.15 -7.39 7.97
N ALA A 365 -15.05 -8.28 6.98
CA ALA A 365 -16.19 -9.05 6.49
C ALA A 365 -16.72 -10.00 7.57
N VAL A 366 -15.85 -10.62 8.38
CA VAL A 366 -16.30 -11.45 9.49
C VAL A 366 -16.97 -10.62 10.57
N GLN A 367 -16.43 -9.44 10.92
CA GLN A 367 -17.09 -8.53 11.85
C GLN A 367 -18.49 -8.14 11.38
N GLU A 368 -18.65 -7.87 10.08
CA GLU A 368 -19.95 -7.57 9.48
C GLU A 368 -20.89 -8.78 9.46
N CYS A 369 -20.38 -9.99 9.21
CA CYS A 369 -21.15 -11.22 9.37
C CYS A 369 -21.69 -11.37 10.80
N LEU A 370 -20.84 -11.15 11.81
CA LEU A 370 -21.25 -11.20 13.22
C LEU A 370 -22.33 -10.16 13.53
N ARG A 371 -22.19 -8.94 13.00
CA ARG A 371 -23.18 -7.86 13.11
C ARG A 371 -24.53 -8.27 12.49
N LEU A 372 -24.52 -8.74 11.25
CA LEU A 372 -25.74 -9.20 10.55
C LEU A 372 -26.40 -10.39 11.26
N ALA A 373 -25.61 -11.33 11.77
CA ALA A 373 -26.13 -12.44 12.57
C ALA A 373 -26.82 -11.94 13.85
N CYS A 374 -26.30 -10.89 14.50
CA CYS A 374 -26.96 -10.26 15.64
C CYS A 374 -28.29 -9.60 15.24
N GLU A 375 -28.35 -8.88 14.12
CA GLU A 375 -29.58 -8.21 13.64
C GLU A 375 -30.70 -9.19 13.28
N CYS A 376 -30.35 -10.39 12.81
CA CYS A 376 -31.30 -11.45 12.51
C CYS A 376 -31.71 -12.27 13.75
N GLY A 377 -31.33 -11.84 14.96
CA GLY A 377 -31.66 -12.53 16.21
C GLY A 377 -30.93 -13.87 16.38
N ALA A 378 -29.86 -14.13 15.61
CA ALA A 378 -29.02 -15.31 15.81
C ALA A 378 -28.23 -15.24 17.13
N PHE A 379 -28.08 -14.03 17.68
CA PHE A 379 -27.72 -13.76 19.06
C PHE A 379 -28.93 -13.12 19.77
N ALA A 380 -29.24 -13.52 21.01
CA ALA A 380 -30.36 -12.97 21.77
C ALA A 380 -30.24 -11.44 21.92
N ASP A 381 -31.38 -10.75 21.81
CA ASP A 381 -31.69 -9.33 21.56
C ASP A 381 -30.97 -8.19 22.32
N HIS A 382 -29.79 -8.38 22.92
CA HIS A 382 -29.15 -7.34 23.75
C HIS A 382 -27.72 -6.93 23.36
N VAL A 383 -27.17 -7.36 22.22
CA VAL A 383 -25.72 -7.26 22.01
C VAL A 383 -25.20 -5.94 21.40
N LEU A 384 -25.97 -5.13 20.65
CA LEU A 384 -25.35 -4.02 19.88
C LEU A 384 -26.04 -2.64 19.93
N ALA A 385 -26.94 -2.36 20.88
CA ALA A 385 -27.57 -1.04 20.94
C ALA A 385 -26.70 0.07 21.59
N ASP A 386 -25.57 -0.27 22.22
CA ASP A 386 -24.69 0.69 22.92
C ASP A 386 -23.18 0.37 22.79
N GLU A 387 -22.33 1.22 23.38
CA GLU A 387 -20.87 1.07 23.42
C GLU A 387 -20.38 -0.32 23.90
N SER A 388 -21.21 -1.07 24.64
CA SER A 388 -20.89 -2.42 25.15
C SER A 388 -20.67 -3.45 24.04
N GLY A 389 -21.20 -3.22 22.84
CA GLY A 389 -21.04 -4.12 21.70
C GLY A 389 -19.62 -4.15 21.12
N ARG A 390 -18.93 -3.00 21.13
CA ARG A 390 -17.54 -2.87 20.67
C ARG A 390 -16.58 -3.54 21.65
N ASP A 391 -16.79 -3.33 22.94
CA ASP A 391 -16.00 -3.96 24.00
C ASP A 391 -16.00 -5.50 23.88
N PHE A 392 -17.16 -6.10 23.57
CA PHE A 392 -17.23 -7.55 23.39
C PHE A 392 -16.42 -8.03 22.18
N ILE A 393 -16.43 -7.29 21.07
CA ILE A 393 -15.63 -7.61 19.88
C ILE A 393 -14.13 -7.53 20.19
N ASP A 394 -13.69 -6.46 20.87
CA ASP A 394 -12.29 -6.31 21.29
C ASP A 394 -11.86 -7.46 22.22
N ALA A 395 -12.75 -7.91 23.09
CA ALA A 395 -12.53 -9.07 23.95
C ALA A 395 -12.38 -10.37 23.15
N LEU A 396 -13.19 -10.56 22.09
CA LEU A 396 -13.07 -11.70 21.21
C LEU A 396 -11.77 -11.66 20.41
N ASP A 397 -11.35 -10.50 19.92
CA ASP A 397 -10.07 -10.33 19.20
C ASP A 397 -8.88 -10.63 20.12
N ALA A 398 -8.90 -10.13 21.36
CA ALA A 398 -7.90 -10.46 22.36
C ALA A 398 -7.88 -11.96 22.72
N PHE A 399 -9.05 -12.57 22.93
CA PHE A 399 -9.20 -14.01 23.20
C PHE A 399 -8.61 -14.84 22.06
N ASN A 400 -8.94 -14.46 20.83
CA ASN A 400 -8.51 -15.11 19.60
C ASN A 400 -7.02 -14.96 19.31
N ALA A 401 -6.40 -13.89 19.79
CA ALA A 401 -4.97 -13.66 19.69
C ALA A 401 -4.17 -14.24 20.87
N GLY A 402 -4.82 -15.01 21.76
CA GLY A 402 -4.18 -15.62 22.94
C GLY A 402 -3.91 -14.63 24.08
N ARG A 403 -4.37 -13.37 23.97
CA ARG A 403 -4.23 -12.33 25.00
C ARG A 403 -5.38 -12.43 26.00
N TYR A 404 -5.50 -13.58 26.66
CA TYR A 404 -6.62 -13.88 27.55
C TYR A 404 -6.72 -12.94 28.76
N GLY A 405 -5.59 -12.42 29.25
CA GLY A 405 -5.58 -11.43 30.35
C GLY A 405 -6.26 -10.10 29.99
N GLU A 406 -6.29 -9.75 28.70
CA GLU A 406 -7.02 -8.58 28.18
C GLU A 406 -8.50 -8.92 27.93
N ALA A 407 -8.78 -10.14 27.44
CA ALA A 407 -10.12 -10.59 27.12
C ALA A 407 -11.01 -10.83 28.34
N VAL A 408 -10.49 -11.54 29.36
CA VAL A 408 -11.26 -12.00 30.52
C VAL A 408 -11.98 -10.89 31.29
N PRO A 409 -11.34 -9.74 31.60
CA PRO A 409 -12.02 -8.64 32.28
C PRO A 409 -13.25 -8.14 31.52
N ILE A 410 -13.12 -8.02 30.20
CA ILE A 410 -14.20 -7.54 29.35
C ILE A 410 -15.29 -8.59 29.21
N LEU A 411 -14.93 -9.87 29.03
CA LEU A 411 -15.87 -10.99 29.02
C LEU A 411 -16.67 -11.07 30.33
N ARG A 412 -16.04 -10.85 31.49
CA ARG A 412 -16.74 -10.77 32.79
C ARG A 412 -17.72 -9.61 32.84
N ALA A 413 -17.31 -8.43 32.38
CA ALA A 413 -18.17 -7.25 32.37
C ALA A 413 -19.40 -7.47 31.47
N GLN A 414 -19.22 -8.10 30.30
CA GLN A 414 -20.30 -8.40 29.36
C GLN A 414 -21.20 -9.55 29.85
N ALA A 415 -20.62 -10.59 30.46
CA ALA A 415 -21.39 -11.66 31.11
C ALA A 415 -22.29 -11.12 32.23
N ALA A 416 -21.79 -10.18 33.04
CA ALA A 416 -22.56 -9.50 34.09
C ALA A 416 -23.73 -8.66 33.54
N LYS A 417 -23.67 -8.25 32.26
CA LYS A 417 -24.76 -7.57 31.54
C LYS A 417 -25.74 -8.56 30.88
N GLY A 418 -25.57 -9.87 31.07
CA GLY A 418 -26.44 -10.90 30.51
C GLY A 418 -26.07 -11.33 29.08
N ASN A 419 -24.87 -10.99 28.58
CA ASN A 419 -24.43 -11.44 27.26
C ASN A 419 -24.07 -12.93 27.29
N ALA A 420 -24.96 -13.78 26.78
CA ALA A 420 -24.81 -15.24 26.79
C ALA A 420 -23.56 -15.74 26.03
N ALA A 421 -23.11 -15.03 24.99
CA ALA A 421 -21.88 -15.37 24.27
C ALA A 421 -20.64 -15.04 25.12
N ALA A 422 -20.62 -13.89 25.80
CA ALA A 422 -19.55 -13.54 26.73
C ALA A 422 -19.48 -14.51 27.92
N THR A 423 -20.62 -14.91 28.47
CA THR A 423 -20.72 -15.95 29.51
C THR A 423 -20.14 -17.27 29.01
N TYR A 424 -20.42 -17.66 27.76
CA TYR A 424 -19.80 -18.85 27.15
C TYR A 424 -18.27 -18.75 27.05
N TYR A 425 -17.74 -17.67 26.47
CA TYR A 425 -16.29 -17.51 26.31
C TYR A 425 -15.56 -17.38 27.66
N LEU A 426 -16.19 -16.76 28.66
CA LEU A 426 -15.70 -16.77 30.03
C LEU A 426 -15.66 -18.21 30.59
N GLY A 427 -16.70 -19.01 30.33
CA GLY A 427 -16.73 -20.43 30.67
C GLY A 427 -15.58 -21.22 30.03
N VAL A 428 -15.22 -20.92 28.78
CA VAL A 428 -14.04 -21.51 28.12
C VAL A 428 -12.74 -21.11 28.80
N CYS A 429 -12.57 -19.82 29.11
CA CYS A 429 -11.42 -19.32 29.86
C CYS A 429 -11.26 -20.05 31.21
N VAL A 430 -12.35 -20.20 31.96
CA VAL A 430 -12.35 -20.85 33.27
C VAL A 430 -12.11 -22.36 33.17
N ARG A 431 -12.66 -23.02 32.15
CA ARG A 431 -12.43 -24.46 31.91
C ARG A 431 -10.97 -24.77 31.65
N ASP A 432 -10.32 -23.94 30.83
CA ASP A 432 -8.98 -24.21 30.30
C ASP A 432 -7.88 -23.43 31.05
N GLY A 433 -8.24 -22.60 32.02
CA GLY A 433 -7.30 -21.78 32.79
C GLY A 433 -6.69 -20.61 31.99
N LEU A 434 -7.41 -20.08 31.00
CA LEU A 434 -6.92 -19.07 30.06
C LEU A 434 -7.18 -17.66 30.61
N GLY A 435 -6.13 -16.96 31.03
CA GLY A 435 -6.24 -15.59 31.57
C GLY A 435 -6.92 -15.50 32.93
N VAL A 436 -7.04 -16.63 33.64
CA VAL A 436 -7.60 -16.77 34.99
C VAL A 436 -6.67 -17.62 35.86
N ASP A 437 -6.85 -17.55 37.18
CA ASP A 437 -6.02 -18.27 38.15
C ASP A 437 -6.39 -19.76 38.22
N GLY A 438 -5.90 -20.52 37.23
CA GLY A 438 -6.09 -21.97 37.14
C GLY A 438 -7.41 -22.39 36.48
N CYS A 439 -7.57 -23.69 36.27
CA CYS A 439 -8.78 -24.25 35.68
C CYS A 439 -9.81 -24.63 36.77
N ASP A 440 -11.08 -24.34 36.51
CA ASP A 440 -12.20 -24.74 37.35
C ASP A 440 -13.36 -25.29 36.49
N LEU A 441 -13.44 -26.61 36.42
CA LEU A 441 -14.45 -27.28 35.61
C LEU A 441 -15.87 -27.12 36.17
N GLN A 442 -16.02 -26.91 37.49
CA GLN A 442 -17.34 -26.77 38.11
C GLN A 442 -17.89 -25.37 37.82
N GLN A 443 -17.05 -24.34 37.95
CA GLN A 443 -17.43 -22.97 37.60
C GLN A 443 -17.68 -22.83 36.09
N ALA A 444 -16.87 -23.48 35.25
CA ALA A 444 -17.11 -23.49 33.81
C ALA A 444 -18.45 -24.13 33.44
N ALA A 445 -18.81 -25.25 34.07
CA ALA A 445 -20.12 -25.90 33.85
C ALA A 445 -21.28 -24.99 34.23
N TRP A 446 -21.14 -24.24 35.34
CA TRP A 446 -22.14 -23.27 35.76
C TRP A 446 -22.30 -22.13 34.74
N LEU A 447 -21.20 -21.54 34.26
CA LEU A 447 -21.23 -20.52 33.22
C LEU A 447 -21.85 -21.04 31.90
N PHE A 448 -21.54 -22.28 31.52
CA PHE A 448 -22.20 -22.91 30.36
C PHE A 448 -23.68 -23.17 30.60
N SER A 449 -24.11 -23.50 31.82
CA SER A 449 -25.54 -23.64 32.13
C SER A 449 -26.30 -22.33 31.99
N GLU A 450 -25.77 -21.22 32.51
CA GLU A 450 -26.40 -19.91 32.35
C GLU A 450 -26.50 -19.51 30.88
N ALA A 451 -25.41 -19.66 30.12
CA ALA A 451 -25.42 -19.35 28.69
C ALA A 451 -26.35 -20.29 27.90
N ALA A 452 -26.43 -21.58 28.26
CA ALA A 452 -27.27 -22.57 27.60
C ALA A 452 -28.77 -22.30 27.81
N GLU A 453 -29.15 -21.90 29.03
CA GLU A 453 -30.51 -21.48 29.38
C GLU A 453 -30.91 -20.20 28.65
N ALA A 454 -29.96 -19.29 28.42
CA ALA A 454 -30.14 -18.10 27.60
C ALA A 454 -30.14 -18.39 26.07
N GLY A 455 -30.13 -19.67 25.67
CA GLY A 455 -30.25 -20.08 24.26
C GLY A 455 -28.95 -20.12 23.48
N ASN A 456 -27.78 -19.99 24.13
CA ASN A 456 -26.49 -20.08 23.44
C ASN A 456 -26.18 -21.55 23.06
N MET A 457 -26.19 -21.85 21.76
CA MET A 457 -26.03 -23.21 21.24
C MET A 457 -24.63 -23.82 21.52
N LEU A 458 -23.59 -22.98 21.60
CA LEU A 458 -22.24 -23.42 21.96
C LEU A 458 -22.16 -23.88 23.41
N ALA A 459 -22.81 -23.13 24.30
CA ALA A 459 -22.94 -23.46 25.71
C ALA A 459 -23.80 -24.71 25.92
N GLN A 460 -24.91 -24.85 25.19
CA GLN A 460 -25.75 -26.06 25.20
C GLN A 460 -24.93 -27.30 24.82
N ASN A 461 -24.12 -27.23 23.76
CA ASN A 461 -23.24 -28.33 23.37
C ASN A 461 -22.13 -28.59 24.41
N ALA A 462 -21.48 -27.54 24.92
CA ALA A 462 -20.41 -27.67 25.91
C ALA A 462 -20.92 -28.28 27.23
N LEU A 463 -22.02 -27.77 27.76
CA LEU A 463 -22.69 -28.30 28.95
C LEU A 463 -23.16 -29.74 28.71
N GLY A 464 -23.75 -30.00 27.55
CA GLY A 464 -24.22 -31.32 27.16
C GLY A 464 -23.11 -32.38 27.21
N ARG A 465 -21.92 -32.05 26.69
CA ARG A 465 -20.74 -32.92 26.77
C ARG A 465 -20.22 -33.08 28.18
N MET A 466 -20.19 -32.01 28.97
CA MET A 466 -19.73 -32.06 30.37
C MET A 466 -20.63 -32.94 31.24
N LEU A 467 -21.96 -32.85 31.06
CA LEU A 467 -22.93 -33.73 31.71
C LEU A 467 -22.81 -35.17 31.22
N TYR A 468 -22.62 -35.38 29.92
CA TYR A 468 -22.49 -36.72 29.36
C TYR A 468 -21.22 -37.44 29.86
N GLU A 469 -20.11 -36.72 30.02
CA GLU A 469 -18.81 -37.27 30.42
C GLU A 469 -18.56 -37.18 31.93
N GLY A 470 -19.40 -36.43 32.68
CA GLY A 470 -19.23 -36.21 34.11
C GLY A 470 -18.05 -35.29 34.47
N ARG A 471 -17.71 -34.34 33.60
CA ARG A 471 -16.57 -33.40 33.79
C ARG A 471 -17.05 -32.13 34.47
N GLY A 472 -16.57 -31.85 35.68
CA GLY A 472 -16.96 -30.66 36.46
C GLY A 472 -18.38 -30.71 37.06
N VAL A 473 -19.21 -31.65 36.62
CA VAL A 473 -20.58 -31.90 37.10
C VAL A 473 -20.85 -33.40 37.20
N PRO A 474 -21.80 -33.85 38.04
CA PRO A 474 -22.21 -35.24 38.08
C PRO A 474 -22.67 -35.74 36.71
N LYS A 475 -22.21 -36.94 36.34
CA LYS A 475 -22.56 -37.56 35.06
C LYS A 475 -24.07 -37.75 34.93
N ASN A 476 -24.66 -37.20 33.88
CA ASN A 476 -26.06 -37.33 33.53
C ASN A 476 -26.20 -37.35 32.00
N GLU A 477 -26.06 -38.55 31.42
CA GLU A 477 -26.08 -38.75 29.97
C GLU A 477 -27.39 -38.28 29.33
N ARG A 478 -28.53 -38.53 29.99
CA ARG A 478 -29.85 -38.15 29.48
C ARG A 478 -30.00 -36.64 29.37
N LEU A 479 -29.62 -35.89 30.42
CA LEU A 479 -29.68 -34.43 30.38
C LEU A 479 -28.63 -33.86 29.41
N GLY A 480 -27.45 -34.49 29.34
CA GLY A 480 -26.41 -34.13 28.38
C GLY A 480 -26.88 -34.24 26.94
N GLU A 481 -27.50 -35.36 26.57
CA GLU A 481 -28.10 -35.56 25.25
C GLU A 481 -29.22 -34.56 24.95
N GLN A 482 -30.05 -34.19 25.93
CA GLN A 482 -31.10 -33.18 25.74
C GLN A 482 -30.53 -31.83 25.35
N TRP A 483 -29.44 -31.39 26.01
CA TRP A 483 -28.77 -30.15 25.66
C TRP A 483 -28.06 -30.22 24.31
N ILE A 484 -27.45 -31.35 23.95
CA ILE A 484 -26.84 -31.53 22.63
C ILE A 484 -27.91 -31.55 21.53
N ARG A 485 -29.08 -32.16 21.76
CA ARG A 485 -30.22 -32.10 20.84
C ARG A 485 -30.77 -30.67 20.71
N ALA A 486 -30.82 -29.91 21.80
CA ALA A 486 -31.21 -28.51 21.75
C ALA A 486 -30.24 -27.70 20.86
N ALA A 487 -28.92 -27.92 21.03
CA ALA A 487 -27.91 -27.31 20.17
C ALA A 487 -28.02 -27.77 18.70
N ALA A 488 -28.36 -29.03 18.45
CA ALA A 488 -28.44 -29.62 17.11
C ALA A 488 -29.75 -29.34 16.35
N ARG A 489 -30.73 -28.71 16.99
CA ARG A 489 -32.07 -28.52 16.42
C ARG A 489 -32.10 -27.34 15.46
N ASP A 490 -32.63 -27.58 14.27
CA ASP A 490 -32.97 -26.50 13.32
C ASP A 490 -34.22 -25.76 13.81
N ASP A 491 -34.21 -24.43 13.74
CA ASP A 491 -35.38 -23.58 13.99
C ASP A 491 -35.91 -23.05 12.65
N ALA A 492 -36.92 -23.76 12.12
CA ALA A 492 -37.57 -23.41 10.87
C ALA A 492 -38.32 -22.08 10.90
N ALA A 493 -38.68 -21.55 12.08
CA ALA A 493 -39.38 -20.27 12.20
C ALA A 493 -38.44 -19.06 12.15
N SER A 494 -37.19 -19.21 12.62
CA SER A 494 -36.15 -18.17 12.54
C SER A 494 -35.11 -18.40 11.44
N GLY A 495 -35.18 -19.52 10.72
CA GLY A 495 -34.23 -19.88 9.66
C GLY A 495 -32.86 -20.31 10.17
N ARG A 496 -32.72 -20.61 11.47
CA ARG A 496 -31.46 -21.02 12.10
C ARG A 496 -31.21 -22.52 11.91
N CYS A 497 -30.03 -22.87 11.39
CA CYS A 497 -29.54 -24.24 11.38
C CYS A 497 -29.00 -24.64 12.77
N GLY A 498 -29.27 -25.86 13.19
CA GLY A 498 -28.72 -26.46 14.39
C GLY A 498 -27.20 -26.65 14.29
N PHE A 499 -26.49 -26.54 15.43
CA PHE A 499 -25.04 -26.57 15.54
C PHE A 499 -24.44 -27.87 14.99
N ALA A 500 -23.64 -27.77 13.93
CA ALA A 500 -23.12 -28.92 13.18
C ALA A 500 -22.30 -29.91 14.04
N PRO A 501 -21.39 -29.48 14.94
CA PRO A 501 -20.69 -30.41 15.82
C PRO A 501 -21.61 -31.18 16.77
N ALA A 502 -22.74 -30.60 17.18
CA ALA A 502 -23.75 -31.31 17.98
C ALA A 502 -24.49 -32.36 17.13
N LYS A 503 -24.84 -32.03 15.87
CA LYS A 503 -25.42 -32.98 14.90
C LYS A 503 -24.47 -34.16 14.62
N GLU A 504 -23.19 -33.87 14.39
CA GLU A 504 -22.16 -34.89 14.18
C GLU A 504 -21.95 -35.76 15.42
N TRP A 505 -21.93 -35.14 16.60
CA TRP A 505 -21.82 -35.87 17.86
C TRP A 505 -22.97 -36.86 18.06
N LEU A 506 -24.21 -36.46 17.74
CA LEU A 506 -25.39 -37.33 17.79
C LEU A 506 -25.33 -38.45 16.75
N ALA A 507 -24.97 -38.11 15.51
CA ALA A 507 -24.84 -39.07 14.41
C ALA A 507 -23.78 -40.14 14.71
N SER A 508 -22.61 -39.74 15.24
CA SER A 508 -21.52 -40.65 15.62
C SER A 508 -21.91 -41.68 16.69
N ARG A 509 -23.00 -41.43 17.42
CA ARG A 509 -23.51 -42.29 18.50
C ARG A 509 -24.82 -43.00 18.14
N SER A 510 -25.24 -42.91 16.87
CA SER A 510 -26.52 -43.45 16.40
C SER A 510 -27.74 -42.90 17.16
N ILE A 511 -27.64 -41.69 17.68
CA ILE A 511 -28.74 -40.99 18.37
C ILE A 511 -29.42 -40.08 17.34
N SER A 512 -30.74 -40.26 17.15
CA SER A 512 -31.52 -39.38 16.26
C SER A 512 -31.43 -37.91 16.71
N SER A 513 -31.20 -37.01 15.77
CA SER A 513 -31.24 -35.55 16.00
C SER A 513 -32.68 -35.03 16.12
N GLN A 514 -33.67 -35.80 15.67
CA GLN A 514 -35.08 -35.51 15.90
C GLN A 514 -35.50 -36.07 17.26
N ALA A 515 -36.08 -35.21 18.10
CA ALA A 515 -36.58 -35.52 19.44
C ALA A 515 -37.86 -36.35 19.41
#